data_AF-A0A1Z1MP38-F1
#
_entry.id   AF-A0A1Z1MP38-F1
#
_cell.length_a   1.000
_cell.length_b   1.000
_cell.length_c   1.000
_cell.angle_alpha   90.00
_cell.angle_beta   90.00
_cell.angle_gamma   90.00
#
_symmetry.space_group_name_H-M   'P 1'
#
loop_
_entity.id
_entity.type
_entity.pdbx_description
1 polymer ?
#
loop_
_entity_poly.entity_id
_entity_poly.type
_entity_poly.pdbx_seq_one_letter_code
_entity_poly.pdbx_strand_id
1 'polypeptide(L)'
;MNNLLLFHCYLSFALLFLIPLSIFITFQLKTFFSNLLNINQSFKILLSKHEINQIRIVKLYRNYVTRKQWFKCTILLELCYQLKLISDEFIYMSLAYCYQSNSYYNIAKYYYLQVLNLNSSNIIVLKNLIQIYNQLGDEENALDISKIINSL
;
A
#
# COMPACT_ATOMS: atom_id res chain seq x y z
N MET A 1 -12.56 53.37 -4.30
CA MET A 1 -13.33 52.74 -3.21
C MET A 1 -14.32 51.68 -3.69
N ASN A 2 -15.06 51.86 -4.79
CA ASN A 2 -16.06 50.86 -5.25
C ASN A 2 -15.51 49.46 -5.58
N ASN A 3 -14.28 49.33 -6.10
CA ASN A 3 -13.72 48.03 -6.45
C ASN A 3 -13.43 47.14 -5.21
N LEU A 4 -13.13 47.75 -4.06
CA LEU A 4 -12.93 47.03 -2.80
C LEU A 4 -14.24 46.46 -2.27
N LEU A 5 -15.34 47.23 -2.33
CA LEU A 5 -16.67 46.75 -1.94
C LEU A 5 -17.15 45.59 -2.83
N LEU A 6 -16.98 45.70 -4.15
CA LEU A 6 -17.32 44.63 -5.10
C LEU A 6 -16.51 43.36 -4.84
N PHE A 7 -15.20 43.51 -4.56
CA PHE A 7 -14.33 42.38 -4.19
C PHE A 7 -14.81 41.69 -2.90
N HIS A 8 -15.14 42.45 -1.86
CA HIS A 8 -15.66 41.89 -0.61
C HIS A 8 -17.01 41.18 -0.80
N CYS A 9 -17.94 41.76 -1.57
CA CYS A 9 -19.21 41.12 -1.87
C CYS A 9 -19.03 39.79 -2.64
N TYR A 10 -18.12 39.75 -3.62
CA TYR A 10 -17.81 38.52 -4.35
C TYR A 10 -17.23 37.44 -3.43
N LEU A 11 -16.29 37.84 -2.56
CA LEU A 11 -15.64 36.93 -1.62
C LEU A 11 -16.64 36.38 -0.59
N SER A 12 -17.57 37.21 -0.09
CA SER A 12 -18.68 36.78 0.76
C SER A 12 -19.60 35.80 0.04
N PHE A 13 -19.94 36.04 -1.23
CA PHE A 13 -20.76 35.13 -2.03
C PHE A 13 -20.06 33.78 -2.25
N ALA A 14 -18.77 33.80 -2.60
CA ALA A 14 -17.98 32.59 -2.78
C ALA A 14 -17.89 31.76 -1.48
N LEU A 15 -17.65 32.42 -0.33
CA LEU A 15 -17.62 31.76 0.98
C LEU A 15 -18.97 31.13 1.34
N LEU A 16 -20.08 31.79 0.99
CA LEU A 16 -21.43 31.29 1.25
C LEU A 16 -21.69 29.95 0.54
N PHE A 17 -21.09 29.71 -0.62
CA PHE A 17 -21.16 28.42 -1.32
C PHE A 17 -20.09 27.42 -0.86
N LEU A 18 -18.87 27.89 -0.57
CA LEU A 18 -17.75 27.02 -0.20
C LEU A 18 -17.92 26.37 1.18
N ILE A 19 -18.49 27.09 2.15
CA ILE A 19 -18.71 26.56 3.50
C ILE A 19 -19.66 25.36 3.50
N PRO A 20 -20.89 25.43 2.98
CA PRO A 20 -21.81 24.28 2.97
C PRO A 20 -21.25 23.12 2.12
N LEU A 21 -20.56 23.42 1.01
CA LEU A 21 -19.94 22.40 0.18
C LEU A 21 -18.80 21.67 0.91
N SER A 22 -17.97 22.40 1.67
CA SER A 22 -16.90 21.80 2.48
C SER A 22 -17.46 20.92 3.61
N ILE A 23 -18.53 21.35 4.26
CA ILE A 23 -19.23 20.56 5.30
C ILE A 23 -19.80 19.27 4.69
N PHE A 24 -20.42 19.37 3.51
CA PHE A 24 -20.98 18.22 2.81
C PHE A 24 -19.92 17.19 2.44
N ILE A 25 -18.80 17.64 1.85
CA ILE A 25 -17.66 16.77 1.52
C ILE A 25 -17.09 16.11 2.78
N THR A 26 -16.95 16.86 3.87
CA THR A 26 -16.42 16.35 5.14
C THR A 26 -17.34 15.26 5.73
N PHE A 27 -18.66 15.45 5.64
CA PHE A 27 -19.62 14.45 6.09
C PHE A 27 -19.58 13.17 5.23
N GLN A 28 -19.49 13.31 3.92
CA GLN A 28 -19.35 12.17 3.00
C GLN A 28 -18.04 11.40 3.24
N LEU A 29 -16.92 12.10 3.44
CA LEU A 29 -15.65 11.46 3.79
C LEU A 29 -15.76 10.71 5.12
N LYS A 30 -16.33 11.34 6.16
CA LYS A 30 -16.48 10.70 7.47
C LYS A 30 -17.35 9.44 7.40
N THR A 31 -18.46 9.48 6.67
CA THR A 31 -19.33 8.31 6.48
C THR A 31 -18.63 7.21 5.70
N PHE A 32 -17.88 7.55 4.65
CA PHE A 32 -17.06 6.59 3.90
C PHE A 32 -16.01 5.91 4.78
N PHE A 33 -15.23 6.67 5.56
CA PHE A 33 -14.24 6.12 6.49
C PHE A 33 -14.87 5.28 7.60
N SER A 34 -15.98 5.72 8.18
CA SER A 34 -16.70 4.94 9.20
C SER A 34 -17.24 3.62 8.63
N ASN A 35 -17.76 3.65 7.40
CA ASN A 35 -18.26 2.46 6.73
C ASN A 35 -17.12 1.49 6.40
N LEU A 36 -15.96 1.98 5.97
CA LEU A 36 -14.77 1.15 5.77
C LEU A 36 -14.32 0.46 7.07
N LEU A 37 -14.29 1.19 8.19
CA LEU A 37 -13.93 0.63 9.49
C LEU A 37 -14.94 -0.44 9.95
N ASN A 38 -16.24 -0.17 9.79
CA ASN A 38 -17.31 -1.12 10.14
C ASN A 38 -17.28 -2.37 9.25
N ILE A 39 -17.01 -2.21 7.94
CA ILE A 39 -16.80 -3.33 7.03
C ILE A 39 -15.59 -4.14 7.50
N ASN A 40 -14.46 -3.52 7.83
CA ASN A 40 -13.29 -4.25 8.32
C ASN A 40 -13.57 -5.07 9.58
N GLN A 41 -14.32 -4.54 10.55
CA GLN A 41 -14.71 -5.29 11.75
C GLN A 41 -15.68 -6.43 11.42
N SER A 42 -16.67 -6.18 10.58
CA SER A 42 -17.64 -7.20 10.15
C SER A 42 -16.98 -8.31 9.35
N PHE A 43 -16.05 -7.93 8.47
CA PHE A 43 -15.24 -8.83 7.67
C PHE A 43 -14.30 -9.64 8.55
N LYS A 44 -13.68 -9.05 9.58
CA LYS A 44 -12.88 -9.77 10.59
C LYS A 44 -13.68 -10.86 11.30
N ILE A 45 -14.91 -10.56 11.70
CA ILE A 45 -15.80 -11.53 12.37
C ILE A 45 -16.22 -12.63 11.39
N LEU A 46 -16.62 -12.28 10.18
CA LEU A 46 -17.05 -13.22 9.15
C LEU A 46 -15.89 -14.12 8.67
N LEU A 47 -14.70 -13.55 8.56
CA LEU A 47 -13.46 -14.26 8.25
C LEU A 47 -12.99 -15.11 9.44
N SER A 48 -13.19 -14.71 10.68
CA SER A 48 -12.85 -15.57 11.83
C SER A 48 -13.73 -16.84 11.92
N LYS A 49 -14.94 -16.80 11.36
CA LYS A 49 -15.89 -17.93 11.33
C LYS A 49 -15.69 -18.88 10.16
N HIS A 50 -15.16 -18.38 9.05
CA HIS A 50 -14.79 -19.20 7.92
C HIS A 50 -13.29 -19.38 7.98
N GLU A 51 -12.81 -20.58 8.35
CA GLU A 51 -11.39 -20.95 8.22
C GLU A 51 -10.88 -20.56 6.82
N ILE A 52 -10.34 -19.36 6.67
CA ILE A 52 -9.81 -18.94 5.39
C ILE A 52 -8.52 -19.67 5.25
N ASN A 53 -8.59 -20.72 4.46
CA ASN A 53 -7.43 -21.45 4.07
C ASN A 53 -6.47 -20.49 3.36
N GLN A 54 -5.27 -20.33 3.90
CA GLN A 54 -4.17 -19.53 3.34
C GLN A 54 -3.97 -19.83 1.84
N ILE A 55 -4.17 -21.09 1.44
CA ILE A 55 -4.08 -21.54 0.05
C ILE A 55 -5.07 -20.77 -0.85
N ARG A 56 -6.30 -20.51 -0.38
CA ARG A 56 -7.30 -19.75 -1.14
C ARG A 56 -6.88 -18.29 -1.30
N ILE A 57 -6.33 -17.68 -0.26
CA ILE A 57 -5.85 -16.30 -0.33
C ILE A 57 -4.68 -16.19 -1.31
N VAL A 58 -3.70 -17.09 -1.21
CA VAL A 58 -2.55 -17.12 -2.13
C VAL A 58 -3.01 -17.33 -3.58
N LYS A 59 -4.00 -18.19 -3.83
CA LYS A 59 -4.59 -18.38 -5.16
C LYS A 59 -5.28 -17.11 -5.67
N LEU A 60 -6.02 -16.42 -4.81
CA LEU A 60 -6.71 -15.18 -5.15
C LEU A 60 -5.73 -14.04 -5.44
N TYR A 61 -4.68 -13.90 -4.62
CA TYR A 61 -3.56 -13.00 -4.86
C TYR A 61 -2.90 -13.28 -6.22
N ARG A 62 -2.54 -14.53 -6.51
CA ARG A 62 -1.96 -14.93 -7.81
C ARG A 62 -2.87 -14.55 -8.98
N ASN A 63 -4.18 -14.75 -8.85
CA ASN A 63 -5.15 -14.35 -9.88
C ASN A 63 -5.19 -12.83 -10.10
N TYR A 64 -4.99 -12.01 -9.07
CA TYR A 64 -4.91 -10.56 -9.23
C TYR A 64 -3.59 -10.12 -9.84
N VAL A 65 -2.48 -10.76 -9.45
CA VAL A 65 -1.15 -10.52 -10.05
C VAL A 65 -1.14 -10.84 -11.54
N THR A 66 -1.66 -12.01 -11.95
CA THR A 66 -1.71 -12.39 -13.37
C THR A 66 -2.55 -11.43 -14.21
N ARG A 67 -3.57 -10.82 -13.60
CA ARG A 67 -4.42 -9.79 -14.21
C ARG A 67 -3.86 -8.37 -14.07
N LYS A 68 -2.67 -8.20 -13.48
CA LYS A 68 -2.03 -6.90 -13.18
C LYS A 68 -2.94 -5.96 -12.37
N GLN A 69 -3.81 -6.50 -11.53
CA GLN A 69 -4.74 -5.73 -10.70
C GLN A 69 -4.05 -5.31 -9.39
N TRP A 70 -2.97 -4.53 -9.51
CA TRP A 70 -2.04 -4.24 -8.42
C TRP A 70 -2.71 -3.61 -7.19
N PHE A 71 -3.63 -2.68 -7.40
CA PHE A 71 -4.39 -2.06 -6.31
C PHE A 71 -5.22 -3.07 -5.50
N LYS A 72 -5.78 -4.09 -6.16
CA LYS A 72 -6.48 -5.17 -5.46
C LYS A 72 -5.52 -6.08 -4.72
N CYS A 73 -4.32 -6.30 -5.26
CA CYS A 73 -3.27 -7.03 -4.56
C CYS A 73 -2.88 -6.31 -3.27
N THR A 74 -2.61 -4.99 -3.33
CA THR A 74 -2.19 -4.21 -2.15
C THR A 74 -3.26 -4.21 -1.07
N ILE A 75 -4.53 -3.93 -1.42
CA ILE A 75 -5.65 -3.98 -0.47
C ILE A 75 -5.79 -5.38 0.17
N LEU A 76 -5.73 -6.44 -0.64
CA LEU A 76 -5.83 -7.81 -0.14
C LEU A 76 -4.72 -8.11 0.88
N LEU A 77 -3.48 -7.76 0.55
CA LEU A 77 -2.32 -8.03 1.40
C LEU A 77 -2.36 -7.21 2.69
N GLU A 78 -2.74 -5.93 2.63
CA GLU A 78 -2.93 -5.09 3.81
C GLU A 78 -4.04 -5.61 4.72
N LEU A 79 -5.17 -6.06 4.15
CA LEU A 79 -6.22 -6.73 4.89
C LEU A 79 -5.70 -8.01 5.57
N CYS A 80 -4.94 -8.83 4.85
CA CYS A 80 -4.36 -10.07 5.39
C CYS A 80 -3.37 -9.79 6.53
N TYR A 81 -2.62 -8.70 6.44
CA TYR A 81 -1.71 -8.24 7.48
C TYR A 81 -2.47 -7.84 8.75
N GLN A 82 -3.47 -6.97 8.62
CA GLN A 82 -4.30 -6.52 9.75
C GLN A 82 -5.03 -7.67 10.44
N LEU A 83 -5.42 -8.68 9.67
CA LEU A 83 -6.15 -9.85 10.16
C LEU A 83 -5.24 -11.03 10.55
N LYS A 84 -3.91 -10.91 10.38
CA LYS A 84 -2.92 -11.96 10.62
C LYS A 84 -3.27 -13.30 9.97
N LEU A 85 -3.77 -13.25 8.73
CA LEU A 85 -4.25 -14.44 8.02
C LEU A 85 -3.12 -15.25 7.37
N ILE A 86 -2.03 -14.59 6.98
CA ILE A 86 -0.86 -15.17 6.31
C ILE A 86 0.41 -14.68 7.02
N SER A 87 1.53 -15.37 6.81
CA SER A 87 2.84 -14.95 7.32
C SER A 87 3.23 -13.56 6.83
N ASP A 88 3.82 -12.78 7.73
CA ASP A 88 4.33 -11.44 7.43
C ASP A 88 5.38 -11.46 6.31
N GLU A 89 6.21 -12.51 6.27
CA GLU A 89 7.20 -12.71 5.20
C GLU A 89 6.55 -12.75 3.81
N PHE A 90 5.48 -13.54 3.64
CA PHE A 90 4.77 -13.63 2.37
C PHE A 90 4.11 -12.31 2.00
N ILE A 91 3.55 -11.61 2.99
CA ILE A 91 2.89 -10.32 2.80
C ILE A 91 3.91 -9.27 2.33
N TYR A 92 5.02 -9.11 3.04
CA TYR A 92 6.06 -8.15 2.68
C TYR A 92 6.69 -8.46 1.32
N MET A 93 6.98 -9.74 1.03
CA MET A 93 7.50 -10.14 -0.27
C MET A 93 6.52 -9.83 -1.40
N SER A 94 5.23 -10.07 -1.18
CA SER A 94 4.17 -9.81 -2.16
C SER A 94 3.91 -8.32 -2.37
N LEU A 95 3.94 -7.52 -1.29
CA LEU A 95 3.83 -6.06 -1.37
C LEU A 95 5.02 -5.47 -2.11
N ALA A 96 6.24 -5.89 -1.77
CA ALA A 96 7.45 -5.46 -2.46
C ALA A 96 7.37 -5.71 -3.96
N TYR A 97 6.92 -6.91 -4.36
CA TYR A 97 6.72 -7.27 -5.76
C TYR A 97 5.66 -6.40 -6.45
N CYS A 98 4.53 -6.12 -5.78
CA CYS A 98 3.49 -5.25 -6.33
C CYS A 98 3.99 -3.81 -6.54
N TYR A 99 4.74 -3.26 -5.59
CA TYR A 99 5.31 -1.92 -5.71
C TYR A 99 6.42 -1.85 -6.76
N GLN A 100 7.29 -2.85 -6.83
CA GLN A 100 8.32 -2.94 -7.87
C GLN A 100 7.70 -3.01 -9.27
N SER A 101 6.63 -3.79 -9.43
CA SER A 101 5.90 -3.93 -10.70
C SER A 101 5.21 -2.64 -11.17
N ASN A 102 5.00 -1.68 -10.27
CA ASN A 102 4.47 -0.34 -10.56
C ASN A 102 5.55 0.75 -10.53
N SER A 103 6.84 0.37 -10.55
CA SER A 103 7.98 1.30 -10.52
C SER A 103 8.06 2.18 -9.26
N TYR A 104 7.38 1.81 -8.17
CA TYR A 104 7.52 2.46 -6.86
C TYR A 104 8.72 1.87 -6.10
N TYR A 105 9.92 2.06 -6.66
CA TYR A 105 11.14 1.38 -6.22
C TYR A 105 11.53 1.66 -4.77
N ASN A 106 11.35 2.87 -4.26
CA ASN A 106 11.63 3.20 -2.85
C ASN A 106 10.71 2.43 -1.87
N ILE A 107 9.43 2.29 -2.22
CA ILE A 107 8.46 1.54 -1.40
C ILE A 107 8.76 0.04 -1.49
N ALA A 108 9.07 -0.46 -2.69
CA ALA A 108 9.48 -1.84 -2.89
C ALA A 108 10.74 -2.19 -2.08
N LYS A 109 11.75 -1.30 -2.10
CA LYS A 109 12.98 -1.41 -1.29
C LYS A 109 12.65 -1.59 0.18
N TYR A 110 11.80 -0.71 0.74
CA TYR A 110 11.38 -0.78 2.13
C TYR A 110 10.83 -2.16 2.50
N TYR A 111 9.88 -2.70 1.71
CA TYR A 111 9.30 -4.01 2.01
C TYR A 111 10.27 -5.17 1.83
N TYR A 112 11.18 -5.10 0.85
CA TYR A 112 12.23 -6.12 0.73
C TYR A 112 13.20 -6.11 1.92
N LEU A 113 13.55 -4.94 2.45
CA LEU A 113 14.34 -4.85 3.69
C LEU A 113 13.59 -5.45 4.88
N GLN A 114 12.26 -5.27 4.97
CA GLN A 114 11.46 -5.94 6.01
C GLN A 114 11.50 -7.46 5.90
N VAL A 115 11.55 -8.02 4.68
CA VAL A 115 11.75 -9.48 4.50
C VAL A 115 13.14 -9.90 4.97
N LEU A 116 14.20 -9.13 4.67
CA LEU A 116 15.56 -9.46 5.14
C LEU A 116 15.72 -9.36 6.66
N ASN A 117 14.95 -8.50 7.33
CA ASN A 117 14.90 -8.46 8.79
C ASN A 117 14.33 -9.76 9.39
N LEU A 118 13.44 -10.44 8.66
CA LEU A 118 12.88 -11.75 9.05
C LEU A 118 13.79 -12.90 8.63
N ASN A 119 14.40 -12.80 7.45
CA ASN A 119 15.25 -13.82 6.85
C ASN A 119 16.37 -13.16 6.03
N SER A 120 17.52 -12.96 6.66
CA SER A 120 18.65 -12.20 6.10
C SER A 120 19.32 -12.88 4.91
N SER A 121 19.17 -14.20 4.76
CA SER A 121 19.78 -14.99 3.68
C SER A 121 18.83 -15.26 2.52
N ASN A 122 17.70 -14.55 2.42
CA ASN A 122 16.76 -14.73 1.32
C ASN A 122 17.34 -14.23 -0.01
N ILE A 123 17.98 -15.13 -0.76
CA ILE A 123 18.67 -14.86 -2.03
C ILE A 123 17.75 -14.20 -3.06
N ILE A 124 16.46 -14.57 -3.10
CA ILE A 124 15.49 -13.98 -4.04
C ILE A 124 15.32 -12.50 -3.74
N VAL A 125 15.18 -12.14 -2.46
CA VAL A 125 15.05 -10.76 -2.01
C VAL A 125 16.33 -9.96 -2.26
N LEU A 126 17.50 -10.54 -1.96
CA LEU A 126 18.79 -9.89 -2.23
C LEU A 126 18.96 -9.56 -3.72
N LYS A 127 18.61 -10.50 -4.62
CA LYS A 127 18.63 -10.26 -6.07
C LYS A 127 17.67 -9.16 -6.51
N ASN A 128 16.45 -9.14 -5.98
CA ASN A 128 15.48 -8.08 -6.29
C ASN A 128 15.92 -6.71 -5.76
N LEU A 129 16.58 -6.66 -4.60
CA LEU A 129 17.15 -5.43 -4.06
C LEU A 129 18.26 -4.88 -4.95
N ILE A 130 19.18 -5.72 -5.46
CA ILE A 130 20.20 -5.28 -6.43
C ILE A 130 19.53 -4.61 -7.64
N GLN A 131 18.49 -5.23 -8.19
CA GLN A 131 17.75 -4.63 -9.31
C GLN A 131 17.15 -3.28 -8.93
N ILE A 132 16.55 -3.16 -7.74
CA ILE A 132 15.98 -1.91 -7.25
C ILE A 132 17.04 -0.84 -7.03
N TYR A 133 18.18 -1.16 -6.43
CA TYR A 133 19.29 -0.22 -6.24
C TYR A 133 19.82 0.30 -7.57
N ASN A 134 19.97 -0.58 -8.57
CA ASN A 134 20.33 -0.17 -9.93
C ASN A 134 19.29 0.78 -10.55
N GLN A 135 17.98 0.51 -10.36
CA GLN A 135 16.90 1.42 -10.83
C GLN A 135 16.89 2.77 -10.11
N LEU A 136 17.39 2.82 -8.88
CA LEU A 136 17.53 4.05 -8.09
C LEU A 136 18.85 4.79 -8.34
N GLY A 137 19.78 4.21 -9.12
CA GLY A 137 21.12 4.77 -9.36
C GLY A 137 22.08 4.63 -8.17
N ASP A 138 21.81 3.70 -7.26
CA ASP A 138 22.53 3.49 -6.01
C ASP A 138 23.48 2.29 -6.14
N GLU A 139 24.57 2.50 -6.89
CA GLU A 139 25.51 1.43 -7.27
C GLU A 139 26.29 0.87 -6.08
N GLU A 140 26.59 1.70 -5.08
CA GLU A 140 27.32 1.28 -3.87
C GLU A 140 26.56 0.19 -3.11
N ASN A 141 25.28 0.43 -2.81
CA ASN A 141 24.44 -0.55 -2.11
C ASN A 141 24.18 -1.80 -2.97
N ALA A 142 24.09 -1.67 -4.29
CA ALA A 142 23.99 -2.82 -5.19
C ALA A 142 25.23 -3.72 -5.10
N LEU A 143 26.43 -3.12 -5.09
CA LEU A 143 27.69 -3.84 -4.95
C LEU A 143 27.80 -4.53 -3.59
N ASP A 144 27.43 -3.86 -2.50
CA ASP A 144 27.51 -4.46 -1.17
C ASP A 144 26.59 -5.67 -1.02
N ILE A 145 25.37 -5.61 -1.54
CA ILE A 145 24.47 -6.77 -1.55
C ILE A 145 25.02 -7.89 -2.43
N SER A 146 25.65 -7.58 -3.56
CA SER A 146 26.26 -8.60 -4.41
C SER A 146 27.37 -9.38 -3.70
N LYS A 147 28.16 -8.72 -2.85
CA LYS A 147 29.19 -9.36 -2.01
C LYS A 147 28.56 -10.29 -1.00
N ILE A 148 27.45 -9.89 -0.37
CA ILE A 148 26.71 -10.73 0.59
C ILE A 148 26.23 -12.02 -0.10
N ILE A 149 25.63 -11.93 -1.29
CA ILE A 149 25.18 -13.11 -2.03
C ILE A 149 26.33 -14.08 -2.32
N ASN A 150 27.52 -13.57 -2.66
CA ASN A 150 28.69 -14.41 -2.95
C ASN A 150 29.31 -15.08 -1.70
N SER A 151 28.93 -14.62 -0.51
CA SER A 151 29.42 -15.14 0.78
C SER A 151 28.48 -16.14 1.47
N LEU A 152 27.27 -16.32 0.93
CA LEU A 152 26.25 -17.26 1.41
C LEU A 152 26.40 -18.64 0.74
#